data_AF-K9GVE7-F1
#
_entry.id   AF-K9GVE7-F1
#
_cell.length_a   1.000
_cell.length_b   1.000
_cell.length_c   1.000
_cell.angle_alpha   90.00
_cell.angle_beta   90.00
_cell.angle_gamma   90.00
#
_symmetry.space_group_name_H-M   'P 1'
#
loop_
_entity.id
_entity.type
_entity.pdbx_description
1 polymer ?
#
loop_
_entity_poly.entity_id
_entity_poly.type
_entity_poly.pdbx_seq_one_letter_code
_entity_poly.pdbx_strand_id
1 'polypeptide(L)'
;MGRRLIDLLRDERGTALIYVTVLLTVLGGVGVLAMDVGRLSTTHTQAQNAADAAALAGAQELDGRTDAISRATAAVAAVLNRQDFGDTPGTIAAPTATCADGTGTNCLRFLRSLPANDDTAISPSDVTTDPTEARFIEVRLAPVGFTAMFAAVAGATEAADRTNQVGATAVAGNDPLICGIPPLVMCKPSDPTALDPGNMIKSFMQPSSGSTGSTASYIGGQFGLLCPADDATNCGAQAVGQNIASVTGTCVRGSDMAMKAGVNLQQVRAGLNARFDWWLPQASDGNGPWREQAAYVPARNVTQATEPKGNPLGGGTKCDRQDLDPAEAAALPQDNCIADGTCERFGDGNFSSGWSDYVNINHGGSESFLDPYRGQFRNGTSSPTRFEVYRAEIENTAIVQPGQTTAGGGTTTEDGAPQCFKDTTALSTPDYTYFDGAPKNDLRLLRDRRVLPVVVADCGAAGFDPKSFTPDDIIFVFLTEPMGDPAGSTIHVESLGPADGNAIKQMHRDVVQIYRR
;
A
#
# COMPACT_ATOMS: atom_id res chain seq x y z
N MET A 1 54.68 43.65 -65.48
CA MET A 1 55.21 42.28 -65.39
C MET A 1 54.06 41.32 -65.68
N GLY A 2 53.75 41.09 -66.95
CA GLY A 2 52.59 40.30 -67.38
C GLY A 2 52.96 38.82 -67.47
N ARG A 3 52.38 37.99 -66.60
CA ARG A 3 52.43 36.54 -66.76
C ARG A 3 51.58 36.13 -67.97
N ARG A 4 52.10 35.23 -68.80
CA ARG A 4 51.42 34.77 -70.03
C ARG A 4 50.27 33.84 -69.65
N LEU A 5 49.13 33.96 -70.33
CA LEU A 5 47.94 33.12 -70.12
C LEU A 5 48.23 31.60 -70.20
N ILE A 6 49.29 31.24 -70.91
CA ILE A 6 49.76 29.85 -71.09
C ILE A 6 50.37 29.28 -69.80
N ASP A 7 50.93 30.13 -68.93
CA ASP A 7 51.47 29.71 -67.63
C ASP A 7 50.34 29.45 -66.60
N LEU A 8 49.15 30.06 -66.79
CA LEU A 8 47.93 29.74 -66.03
C LEU A 8 47.27 28.44 -66.51
N LEU A 9 47.37 28.13 -67.81
CA LEU A 9 46.80 26.91 -68.41
C LEU A 9 47.64 25.65 -68.16
N ARG A 10 48.91 25.79 -67.77
CA ARG A 10 49.80 24.69 -67.39
C ARG A 10 49.96 24.51 -65.87
N ASP A 11 49.22 25.28 -65.07
CA ASP A 11 49.28 25.21 -63.62
C ASP A 11 48.36 24.10 -63.07
N GLU A 12 48.93 22.94 -62.76
CA GLU A 12 48.20 21.81 -62.13
C GLU A 12 47.71 22.14 -60.71
N ARG A 13 48.08 23.30 -60.14
CA ARG A 13 47.52 23.81 -58.89
C ARG A 13 46.02 24.17 -59.02
N GLY A 14 45.52 24.37 -60.24
CA GLY A 14 44.10 24.64 -60.50
C GLY A 14 43.17 23.43 -60.35
N THR A 15 43.65 22.22 -60.65
CA THR A 15 42.83 20.99 -60.57
C THR A 15 42.54 20.61 -59.11
N ALA A 16 43.53 20.79 -58.24
CA ALA A 16 43.36 20.61 -56.79
C ALA A 16 42.30 21.56 -56.22
N LEU A 17 42.18 22.78 -56.76
CA LEU A 17 41.17 23.76 -56.34
C LEU A 17 39.75 23.23 -56.59
N ILE A 18 39.49 22.56 -57.71
CA ILE A 18 38.17 22.00 -58.05
C ILE A 18 37.79 20.89 -57.06
N TYR A 19 38.70 19.97 -56.77
CA TYR A 19 38.44 18.91 -55.79
C TYR A 19 38.23 19.47 -54.38
N VAL A 20 39.05 20.43 -53.97
CA VAL A 20 38.96 21.07 -52.65
C VAL A 20 37.65 21.84 -52.51
N THR A 21 37.19 22.59 -53.52
CA THR A 21 35.92 23.32 -53.44
C THR A 21 34.71 22.39 -53.38
N VAL A 22 34.70 21.31 -54.16
CA VAL A 22 33.64 20.29 -54.11
C VAL A 22 33.62 19.60 -52.75
N LEU A 23 34.77 19.15 -52.26
CA LEU A 23 34.89 18.51 -50.93
C LEU A 23 34.46 19.45 -49.80
N LEU A 24 34.91 20.70 -49.80
CA LEU A 24 34.51 21.68 -48.80
C LEU A 24 33.01 21.99 -48.85
N THR A 25 32.41 22.02 -50.04
CA THR A 25 30.95 22.23 -50.18
C THR A 25 30.17 21.05 -49.60
N VAL A 26 30.59 19.81 -49.91
CA VAL A 26 29.97 18.60 -49.36
C VAL A 26 30.14 18.54 -47.84
N LEU A 27 31.35 18.77 -47.33
CA LEU A 27 31.63 18.77 -45.89
C LEU A 27 30.85 19.88 -45.17
N GLY A 28 30.73 21.06 -45.78
CA GLY A 28 29.90 22.16 -45.28
C GLY A 28 28.42 21.77 -45.22
N GLY A 29 27.89 21.17 -46.27
CA GLY A 29 26.51 20.67 -46.30
C GLY A 29 26.23 19.63 -45.22
N VAL A 30 27.13 18.65 -45.05
CA VAL A 30 27.03 17.63 -43.98
C VAL A 30 27.12 18.27 -42.60
N GLY A 31 27.98 19.28 -42.41
CA GLY A 31 28.10 20.02 -41.16
C GLY A 31 26.80 20.75 -40.76
N VAL A 32 26.14 21.40 -41.71
CA VAL A 32 24.84 22.07 -41.48
C VAL A 32 23.75 21.05 -41.18
N LEU A 33 23.72 19.92 -41.89
CA LEU A 33 22.79 18.83 -41.61
C LEU A 33 22.97 18.27 -40.19
N ALA A 34 24.22 18.07 -39.75
CA ALA A 34 24.51 17.59 -38.41
C ALA A 34 24.02 18.57 -37.32
N MET A 35 24.14 19.88 -37.55
CA MET A 35 23.59 20.89 -36.64
C MET A 35 22.06 20.84 -36.56
N ASP A 36 21.37 20.70 -37.70
CA ASP A 36 19.90 20.58 -37.72
C ASP A 36 19.43 19.32 -36.99
N VAL A 37 20.09 18.18 -37.20
CA VAL A 37 19.78 16.94 -36.47
C VAL A 37 20.01 17.11 -34.97
N GLY A 38 21.10 17.79 -34.57
CA GLY A 38 21.37 18.10 -33.17
C GLY A 38 20.30 18.98 -32.53
N ARG A 39 19.85 20.02 -33.25
CA ARG A 39 18.75 20.91 -32.81
C ARG A 39 17.43 20.16 -32.73
N LEU A 40 17.09 19.37 -33.75
CA LEU A 40 15.88 18.55 -33.79
C LEU A 40 15.84 17.58 -32.60
N SER A 41 16.92 16.82 -32.39
CA SER A 41 17.01 15.84 -31.30
C SER A 41 16.90 16.52 -29.94
N THR A 42 17.59 17.65 -29.73
CA THR A 42 17.54 18.37 -28.45
C THR A 42 16.15 18.98 -28.20
N THR A 43 15.53 19.56 -29.23
CA THR A 43 14.18 20.14 -29.14
C THR A 43 13.15 19.05 -28.84
N HIS A 44 13.27 17.87 -29.48
CA HIS A 44 12.42 16.73 -29.18
C HIS A 44 12.58 16.26 -27.73
N THR A 45 13.80 16.11 -27.24
CA THR A 45 14.04 15.74 -25.84
C THR A 45 13.48 16.78 -24.87
N GLN A 46 13.66 18.07 -25.14
CA GLN A 46 13.10 19.15 -24.31
C GLN A 46 11.57 19.13 -24.29
N ALA A 47 10.94 18.94 -25.46
CA ALA A 47 9.49 18.81 -25.56
C ALA A 47 8.97 17.54 -24.86
N GLN A 48 9.65 16.40 -25.01
CA GLN A 48 9.24 15.16 -24.34
C GLN A 48 9.38 15.26 -22.82
N ASN A 49 10.50 15.78 -22.32
CA ASN A 49 10.70 16.03 -20.90
C ASN A 49 9.60 16.96 -20.34
N ALA A 50 9.17 17.94 -21.13
CA ALA A 50 8.10 18.83 -20.73
C ALA A 50 6.73 18.13 -20.64
N ALA A 51 6.44 17.25 -21.59
CA ALA A 51 5.20 16.46 -21.59
C ALA A 51 5.19 15.47 -20.42
N ASP A 52 6.31 14.77 -20.20
CA ASP A 52 6.51 13.81 -19.12
C ASP A 52 6.36 14.48 -17.74
N ALA A 53 7.00 15.64 -17.54
CA ALA A 53 6.88 16.40 -16.30
C ALA A 53 5.45 16.88 -16.03
N ALA A 54 4.77 17.37 -17.07
CA ALA A 54 3.37 17.77 -16.97
C ALA A 54 2.45 16.58 -16.66
N ALA A 55 2.63 15.45 -17.33
CA ALA A 55 1.85 14.24 -17.09
C ALA A 55 2.08 13.70 -15.68
N LEU A 56 3.34 13.61 -15.20
CA LEU A 56 3.65 13.19 -13.84
C LEU A 56 3.03 14.09 -12.78
N ALA A 57 3.11 15.41 -12.95
CA ALA A 57 2.50 16.37 -12.03
C ALA A 57 0.98 16.24 -11.98
N GLY A 58 0.33 16.07 -13.14
CA GLY A 58 -1.11 15.81 -13.20
C GLY A 58 -1.50 14.47 -12.57
N ALA A 59 -0.73 13.41 -12.86
CA ALA A 59 -1.00 12.07 -12.37
C ALA A 59 -0.92 11.99 -10.83
N GLN A 60 0.04 12.68 -10.19
CA GLN A 60 0.17 12.74 -8.72
C GLN A 60 -1.12 13.17 -8.02
N GLU A 61 -1.94 13.99 -8.66
CA GLU A 61 -3.18 14.50 -8.08
C GLU A 61 -4.40 13.58 -8.29
N LEU A 62 -4.25 12.51 -9.08
CA LEU A 62 -5.29 11.52 -9.37
C LEU A 62 -5.41 10.50 -8.23
N ASP A 63 -5.99 10.94 -7.12
CA ASP A 63 -6.20 10.14 -5.91
C ASP A 63 -7.63 9.56 -5.78
N GLY A 64 -8.44 9.69 -6.83
CA GLY A 64 -9.84 9.21 -6.85
C GLY A 64 -10.83 10.06 -6.05
N ARG A 65 -10.42 11.24 -5.53
CA ARG A 65 -11.36 12.18 -4.88
C ARG A 65 -12.14 12.99 -5.90
N THR A 66 -13.26 13.56 -5.46
CA THR A 66 -14.19 14.34 -6.30
C THR A 66 -13.57 15.61 -6.91
N ASP A 67 -12.46 16.11 -6.36
CA ASP A 67 -11.71 17.27 -6.84
C ASP A 67 -10.40 16.91 -7.57
N ALA A 68 -10.10 15.62 -7.78
CA ALA A 68 -8.85 15.13 -8.36
C ALA A 68 -8.53 15.76 -9.73
N ILE A 69 -9.50 15.79 -10.65
CA ILE A 69 -9.34 16.39 -11.99
C ILE A 69 -8.98 17.88 -11.91
N SER A 70 -9.58 18.61 -10.97
CA SER A 70 -9.34 20.05 -10.78
C SER A 70 -7.90 20.29 -10.30
N ARG A 71 -7.47 19.53 -9.29
CA ARG A 71 -6.09 19.62 -8.78
C ARG A 71 -5.07 19.18 -9.82
N ALA A 72 -5.32 18.10 -10.55
CA ALA A 72 -4.47 17.62 -11.63
C ALA A 72 -4.29 18.67 -12.73
N THR A 73 -5.38 19.33 -13.15
CA THR A 73 -5.31 20.41 -14.16
C THR A 73 -4.49 21.60 -13.65
N ALA A 74 -4.64 21.97 -12.39
CA ALA A 74 -3.85 23.03 -11.77
C ALA A 74 -2.36 22.66 -11.65
N ALA A 75 -2.06 21.41 -11.29
CA ALA A 75 -0.70 20.90 -11.19
C ALA A 75 0.00 20.89 -12.56
N VAL A 76 -0.67 20.43 -13.61
CA VAL A 76 -0.19 20.50 -15.00
C VAL A 76 0.13 21.95 -15.38
N ALA A 77 -0.78 22.88 -15.13
CA ALA A 77 -0.62 24.29 -15.46
C ALA A 77 0.56 24.97 -14.72
N ALA A 78 0.92 24.46 -13.54
CA ALA A 78 2.02 24.97 -12.73
C ALA A 78 3.39 24.46 -13.21
N VAL A 79 3.45 23.45 -14.07
CA VAL A 79 4.72 22.92 -14.58
C VAL A 79 5.36 23.91 -15.55
N LEU A 80 6.60 24.31 -15.25
CA LEU A 80 7.39 25.20 -16.07
C LEU A 80 8.51 24.43 -16.76
N ASN A 81 8.45 24.35 -18.09
CA ASN A 81 9.50 23.77 -18.92
C ASN A 81 10.00 24.79 -19.94
N ARG A 82 11.18 24.54 -20.52
CA ARG A 82 11.83 25.47 -21.43
C ARG A 82 12.37 24.74 -22.66
N GLN A 83 12.25 25.39 -23.81
CA GLN A 83 12.94 25.02 -25.05
C GLN A 83 13.95 26.10 -25.44
N ASP A 84 15.14 25.68 -25.87
CA ASP A 84 16.22 26.62 -26.24
C ASP A 84 16.63 26.54 -27.71
N PHE A 85 16.30 25.45 -28.40
CA PHE A 85 16.82 25.15 -29.75
C PHE A 85 15.77 25.19 -30.87
N GLY A 86 14.48 25.37 -30.51
CA GLY A 86 13.41 25.69 -31.45
C GLY A 86 13.47 27.14 -31.93
N ASP A 87 12.53 27.53 -32.79
CA ASP A 87 12.54 28.86 -33.41
C ASP A 87 12.25 30.00 -32.44
N THR A 88 11.56 29.72 -31.33
CA THR A 88 11.18 30.69 -30.29
C THR A 88 11.65 30.27 -28.88
N PRO A 89 12.96 30.35 -28.57
CA PRO A 89 13.49 29.97 -27.27
C PRO A 89 12.70 30.59 -26.12
N GLY A 90 12.28 29.78 -25.15
CA GLY A 90 11.37 30.23 -24.10
C GLY A 90 10.60 29.12 -23.40
N THR A 91 9.63 29.52 -22.60
CA THR A 91 8.79 28.60 -21.82
C THR A 91 7.90 27.79 -22.75
N ILE A 92 7.84 26.47 -22.53
CA ILE A 92 6.81 25.61 -23.09
C ILE A 92 5.61 25.70 -22.16
N ALA A 93 4.51 26.30 -22.62
CA ALA A 93 3.29 26.38 -21.85
C ALA A 93 2.66 24.98 -21.72
N ALA A 94 2.37 24.58 -20.48
CA ALA A 94 1.59 23.38 -20.23
C ALA A 94 0.13 23.60 -20.65
N PRO A 95 -0.57 22.56 -21.14
CA PRO A 95 -1.94 22.70 -21.58
C PRO A 95 -2.88 22.85 -20.39
N THR A 96 -3.90 23.68 -20.55
CA THR A 96 -5.01 23.81 -19.58
C THR A 96 -6.36 23.45 -20.19
N ALA A 97 -6.40 23.14 -21.49
CA ALA A 97 -7.62 22.79 -22.22
C ALA A 97 -7.79 21.28 -22.33
N THR A 98 -9.03 20.81 -22.32
CA THR A 98 -9.34 19.40 -22.59
C THR A 98 -9.23 19.08 -24.07
N CYS A 99 -8.71 17.90 -24.42
CA CYS A 99 -8.60 17.48 -25.82
C CYS A 99 -9.98 17.24 -26.44
N ALA A 100 -10.34 18.00 -27.47
CA ALA A 100 -11.46 17.65 -28.35
C ALA A 100 -11.10 16.37 -29.14
N ASP A 101 -11.92 15.33 -28.99
CA ASP A 101 -11.96 14.12 -29.81
C ASP A 101 -10.62 13.38 -30.01
N GLY A 102 -9.68 13.53 -29.07
CA GLY A 102 -8.37 12.87 -29.12
C GLY A 102 -7.47 13.28 -30.29
N THR A 103 -7.73 14.42 -30.94
CA THR A 103 -6.94 14.93 -32.07
C THR A 103 -6.37 16.34 -31.84
N GLY A 104 -6.73 16.99 -30.73
CA GLY A 104 -6.20 18.30 -30.34
C GLY A 104 -4.69 18.30 -30.06
N THR A 105 -4.07 19.47 -30.25
CA THR A 105 -2.72 19.81 -29.77
C THR A 105 -2.84 20.79 -28.62
N ASN A 106 -1.84 20.83 -27.73
CA ASN A 106 -1.87 21.65 -26.52
C ASN A 106 -3.11 21.41 -25.64
N CYS A 107 -3.33 20.15 -25.29
CA CYS A 107 -4.48 19.73 -24.51
C CYS A 107 -4.15 18.57 -23.57
N LEU A 108 -5.03 18.31 -22.60
CA LEU A 108 -4.97 17.15 -21.71
C LEU A 108 -6.29 16.37 -21.71
N ARG A 109 -6.25 15.10 -21.31
CA ARG A 109 -7.46 14.31 -21.01
C ARG A 109 -7.18 13.26 -19.94
N PHE A 110 -8.24 12.87 -19.24
CA PHE A 110 -8.20 11.89 -18.16
C PHE A 110 -8.71 10.53 -18.63
N LEU A 111 -8.09 9.46 -18.14
CA LEU A 111 -8.38 8.10 -18.56
C LEU A 111 -8.67 7.21 -17.34
N ARG A 112 -9.64 6.31 -17.45
CA ARG A 112 -9.97 5.27 -16.47
C ARG A 112 -9.15 3.99 -16.66
N SER A 113 -8.74 3.72 -17.90
CA SER A 113 -8.02 2.52 -18.31
C SER A 113 -7.01 2.84 -19.41
N LEU A 114 -6.08 1.92 -19.62
CA LEU A 114 -5.21 1.90 -20.79
C LEU A 114 -5.48 0.62 -21.59
N PRO A 115 -5.33 0.67 -22.93
CA PRO A 115 -5.32 -0.53 -23.75
C PRO A 115 -4.26 -1.54 -23.28
N ALA A 116 -4.51 -2.84 -23.48
CA ALA A 116 -3.60 -3.89 -23.03
C ALA A 116 -2.22 -3.89 -23.72
N ASN A 117 -2.13 -3.30 -24.92
CA ASN A 117 -0.88 -3.15 -25.67
C ASN A 117 -0.63 -1.66 -25.95
N ASP A 118 0.59 -1.20 -25.73
CA ASP A 118 1.01 0.20 -25.90
C ASP A 118 0.77 0.72 -27.33
N ASP A 119 0.89 -0.14 -28.34
CA ASP A 119 0.65 0.22 -29.75
C ASP A 119 -0.83 0.52 -30.06
N THR A 120 -1.75 0.11 -29.18
CA THR A 120 -3.20 0.30 -29.40
C THR A 120 -3.60 1.72 -29.08
N ALA A 121 -4.41 2.34 -29.94
CA ALA A 121 -4.91 3.68 -29.70
C ALA A 121 -5.89 3.72 -28.51
N ILE A 122 -5.74 4.73 -27.65
CA ILE A 122 -6.68 5.04 -26.57
C ILE A 122 -8.05 5.30 -27.18
N SER A 123 -9.02 4.46 -26.81
CA SER A 123 -10.40 4.51 -27.27
C SER A 123 -11.20 5.54 -26.48
N PRO A 124 -12.31 6.09 -27.02
CA PRO A 124 -13.25 6.88 -26.22
C PRO A 124 -13.76 6.16 -24.95
N SER A 125 -13.76 4.82 -24.92
CA SER A 125 -14.12 4.03 -23.74
C SER A 125 -13.13 4.14 -22.58
N ASP A 126 -11.86 4.43 -22.88
CA ASP A 126 -10.79 4.61 -21.89
C ASP A 126 -10.83 6.00 -21.24
N VAL A 127 -11.50 6.96 -21.89
CA VAL A 127 -11.59 8.35 -21.42
C VAL A 127 -12.69 8.47 -20.37
N THR A 128 -12.40 9.24 -19.31
CA THR A 128 -13.39 9.58 -18.29
C THR A 128 -13.38 11.07 -17.98
N THR A 129 -14.54 11.58 -17.58
CA THR A 129 -14.70 12.90 -16.98
C THR A 129 -15.06 12.80 -15.51
N ASP A 130 -15.17 11.59 -14.97
CA ASP A 130 -15.45 11.33 -13.57
C ASP A 130 -14.13 11.40 -12.77
N PRO A 131 -13.99 12.35 -11.82
CA PRO A 131 -12.81 12.44 -10.97
C PRO A 131 -12.51 11.16 -10.19
N THR A 132 -13.52 10.35 -9.84
CA THR A 132 -13.32 9.12 -9.05
C THR A 132 -12.82 7.94 -9.90
N GLU A 133 -13.02 7.98 -11.21
CA GLU A 133 -12.54 6.97 -12.15
C GLU A 133 -11.21 7.34 -12.82
N ALA A 134 -10.81 8.62 -12.75
CA ALA A 134 -9.61 9.11 -13.42
C ALA A 134 -8.33 8.57 -12.77
N ARG A 135 -7.65 7.66 -13.46
CA ARG A 135 -6.40 7.01 -13.00
C ARG A 135 -5.16 7.45 -13.77
N PHE A 136 -5.36 7.84 -15.02
CA PHE A 136 -4.29 8.29 -15.90
C PHE A 136 -4.60 9.65 -16.49
N ILE A 137 -3.56 10.37 -16.88
CA ILE A 137 -3.63 11.61 -17.64
C ILE A 137 -2.77 11.48 -18.90
N GLU A 138 -3.34 11.85 -20.04
CA GLU A 138 -2.59 12.07 -21.27
C GLU A 138 -2.42 13.57 -21.47
N VAL A 139 -1.16 14.00 -21.64
CA VAL A 139 -0.80 15.39 -21.91
C VAL A 139 -0.20 15.48 -23.30
N ARG A 140 -0.72 16.40 -24.12
CA ARG A 140 -0.24 16.72 -25.46
C ARG A 140 0.19 18.17 -25.52
N LEU A 141 1.45 18.40 -25.84
CA LEU A 141 1.97 19.76 -25.94
C LEU A 141 1.69 20.39 -27.30
N ALA A 142 1.74 21.72 -27.37
CA ALA A 142 1.85 22.42 -28.64
C ALA A 142 3.14 21.97 -29.36
N PRO A 143 3.09 21.67 -30.67
CA PRO A 143 4.29 21.35 -31.42
C PRO A 143 5.31 22.49 -31.39
N VAL A 144 6.57 22.17 -31.10
CA VAL A 144 7.67 23.13 -31.14
C VAL A 144 8.22 23.18 -32.56
N GLY A 145 8.18 24.36 -33.17
CA GLY A 145 8.73 24.59 -34.51
C GLY A 145 10.25 24.72 -34.49
N PHE A 146 10.90 24.15 -35.49
CA PHE A 146 12.29 24.46 -35.82
C PHE A 146 12.47 24.63 -37.33
N THR A 147 13.28 25.62 -37.72
CA THR A 147 13.63 25.90 -39.09
C THR A 147 14.98 25.26 -39.42
N ALA A 148 14.98 24.31 -40.37
CA ALA A 148 16.16 23.58 -40.82
C ALA A 148 17.02 24.45 -41.75
N MET A 149 18.30 24.61 -41.40
CA MET A 149 19.27 25.37 -42.20
C MET A 149 19.72 24.60 -43.45
N PHE A 150 19.83 23.27 -43.35
CA PHE A 150 20.24 22.39 -44.44
C PHE A 150 19.25 22.45 -45.59
N ALA A 151 17.96 22.51 -45.31
CA ALA A 151 16.92 22.64 -46.34
C ALA A 151 17.15 23.90 -47.19
N ALA A 152 17.56 25.03 -46.59
CA ALA A 152 17.91 26.24 -47.33
C ALA A 152 19.15 26.03 -48.24
N VAL A 153 20.17 25.32 -47.74
CA VAL A 153 21.39 25.00 -48.53
C VAL A 153 21.10 23.99 -49.64
N ALA A 154 20.13 23.09 -49.44
CA ALA A 154 19.70 22.08 -50.39
C ALA A 154 18.74 22.61 -51.48
N GLY A 155 18.44 23.92 -51.47
CA GLY A 155 17.64 24.57 -52.50
C GLY A 155 16.16 24.74 -52.17
N ALA A 156 15.74 24.51 -50.91
CA ALA A 156 14.39 24.87 -50.47
C ALA A 156 14.25 26.40 -50.46
N THR A 157 13.41 26.92 -51.36
CA THR A 157 13.18 28.36 -51.53
C THR A 157 12.00 28.84 -50.70
N GLU A 158 11.00 27.99 -50.49
CA GLU A 158 9.85 28.27 -49.63
C GLU A 158 10.18 28.11 -48.15
N ALA A 159 9.53 28.90 -47.29
CA ALA A 159 9.71 28.81 -45.84
C ALA A 159 9.02 27.55 -45.25
N ALA A 160 7.90 27.12 -45.86
CA ALA A 160 7.17 25.93 -45.43
C ALA A 160 8.01 24.64 -45.54
N ASP A 161 8.81 24.52 -46.62
CA ASP A 161 9.69 23.36 -46.85
C ASP A 161 10.87 23.27 -45.87
N ARG A 162 11.10 24.34 -45.08
CA ARG A 162 12.17 24.43 -44.08
C ARG A 162 11.67 24.30 -42.65
N THR A 163 10.36 24.41 -42.45
CA THR A 163 9.74 24.40 -41.12
C THR A 163 9.36 22.98 -40.75
N ASN A 164 9.86 22.52 -39.62
CA ASN A 164 9.54 21.22 -39.06
C ASN A 164 8.92 21.43 -37.68
N GLN A 165 8.02 20.53 -37.28
CA GLN A 165 7.35 20.61 -35.99
C GLN A 165 7.59 19.32 -35.20
N VAL A 166 7.87 19.49 -33.91
CA VAL A 166 8.04 18.39 -32.99
C VAL A 166 6.93 18.43 -31.95
N GLY A 167 6.01 17.48 -32.04
CA GLY A 167 5.00 17.24 -31.01
C GLY A 167 5.56 16.31 -29.93
N ALA A 168 5.06 16.47 -28.71
CA ALA A 168 5.35 15.56 -27.60
C ALA A 168 4.04 15.19 -26.90
N THR A 169 3.92 13.91 -26.56
CA THR A 169 2.79 13.34 -25.84
C THR A 169 3.32 12.46 -24.72
N ALA A 170 2.70 12.51 -23.56
CA ALA A 170 3.03 11.67 -22.43
C ALA A 170 1.76 11.17 -21.75
N VAL A 171 1.79 9.93 -21.28
CA VAL A 171 0.75 9.34 -20.45
C VAL A 171 1.37 8.97 -19.12
N ALA A 172 0.76 9.43 -18.03
CA ALA A 172 1.17 9.05 -16.69
C ALA A 172 -0.05 8.63 -15.87
N GLY A 173 0.16 7.77 -14.88
CA GLY A 173 -0.87 7.36 -13.94
C GLY A 173 -0.37 7.35 -12.51
N ASN A 174 -1.31 7.40 -11.58
CA ASN A 174 -1.06 7.16 -10.17
C ASN A 174 -1.76 5.87 -9.75
N ASP A 175 -0.97 4.97 -9.18
CA ASP A 175 -1.46 3.79 -8.48
C ASP A 175 -1.23 4.01 -6.98
N PRO A 176 -2.21 4.60 -6.25
CA PRO A 176 -2.07 4.75 -4.81
C PRO A 176 -1.99 3.37 -4.17
N LEU A 177 -1.05 3.20 -3.25
CA LEU A 177 -0.84 2.02 -2.44
C LEU A 177 -1.11 2.33 -0.97
N ILE A 178 -1.57 1.32 -0.22
CA ILE A 178 -1.66 1.36 1.23
C ILE A 178 -0.68 0.34 1.77
N CYS A 179 0.36 0.81 2.44
CA CYS A 179 1.48 -0.01 2.91
C CYS A 179 1.48 -0.15 4.44
N GLY A 180 2.18 -1.18 4.93
CA GLY A 180 2.28 -1.42 6.38
C GLY A 180 1.09 -2.16 6.96
N ILE A 181 0.28 -2.80 6.10
CA ILE A 181 -0.93 -3.51 6.52
C ILE A 181 -0.80 -5.01 6.26
N PRO A 182 -1.39 -5.89 7.09
CA PRO A 182 -1.63 -7.26 6.66
C PRO A 182 -2.62 -7.24 5.47
N PRO A 183 -2.57 -8.23 4.57
CA PRO A 183 -3.50 -8.35 3.45
C PRO A 183 -4.91 -8.81 3.90
N LEU A 184 -5.54 -8.04 4.79
CA LEU A 184 -6.85 -8.28 5.38
C LEU A 184 -7.79 -7.13 5.05
N VAL A 185 -9.04 -7.47 4.81
CA VAL A 185 -10.14 -6.52 4.64
C VAL A 185 -11.32 -6.98 5.48
N MET A 186 -12.09 -6.05 6.04
CA MET A 186 -13.33 -6.30 6.74
C MET A 186 -14.47 -5.63 5.99
N CYS A 187 -15.55 -6.36 5.74
CA CYS A 187 -16.78 -5.72 5.30
C CYS A 187 -17.35 -4.88 6.43
N LYS A 188 -17.73 -3.64 6.14
CA LYS A 188 -18.32 -2.73 7.12
C LYS A 188 -19.55 -3.37 7.78
N PRO A 189 -19.60 -3.46 9.13
CA PRO A 189 -20.81 -3.89 9.83
C PRO A 189 -21.99 -2.97 9.50
N SER A 190 -23.20 -3.53 9.42
CA SER A 190 -24.42 -2.75 9.18
C SER A 190 -24.76 -1.84 10.37
N ASP A 191 -24.41 -2.28 11.57
CA ASP A 191 -24.47 -1.46 12.78
C ASP A 191 -23.15 -0.71 12.95
N PRO A 192 -23.11 0.63 12.84
CA PRO A 192 -21.89 1.39 12.98
C PRO A 192 -21.27 1.29 14.38
N THR A 193 -22.07 1.01 15.42
CA THR A 193 -21.59 0.87 16.80
C THR A 193 -20.78 -0.42 17.02
N ALA A 194 -20.89 -1.40 16.11
CA ALA A 194 -20.11 -2.62 16.18
C ALA A 194 -18.59 -2.40 16.08
N LEU A 195 -18.16 -1.25 15.54
CA LEU A 195 -16.75 -0.85 15.45
C LEU A 195 -16.35 0.14 16.56
N ASP A 196 -17.22 0.42 17.53
CA ASP A 196 -16.87 1.29 18.65
C ASP A 196 -15.69 0.70 19.43
N PRO A 197 -14.76 1.56 19.90
CA PRO A 197 -13.60 1.09 20.64
C PRO A 197 -13.96 0.25 21.87
N GLY A 198 -13.29 -0.88 22.04
CA GLY A 198 -13.54 -1.82 23.12
C GLY A 198 -14.52 -2.93 22.73
N ASN A 199 -15.37 -2.77 21.73
CA ASN A 199 -16.30 -3.82 21.32
C ASN A 199 -15.55 -5.01 20.69
N MET A 200 -15.95 -6.23 21.06
CA MET A 200 -15.40 -7.44 20.47
C MET A 200 -16.06 -7.74 19.12
N ILE A 201 -15.27 -8.21 18.16
CA ILE A 201 -15.73 -8.70 16.87
C ILE A 201 -15.28 -10.16 16.74
N LYS A 202 -16.26 -11.06 16.75
CA LYS A 202 -16.14 -12.48 16.44
C LYS A 202 -16.61 -12.71 15.02
N SER A 203 -15.70 -13.04 14.12
CA SER A 203 -16.08 -13.25 12.72
C SER A 203 -15.31 -14.37 12.06
N PHE A 204 -15.95 -14.98 11.05
CA PHE A 204 -15.33 -15.95 10.16
C PHE A 204 -14.39 -15.27 9.17
N MET A 205 -13.32 -16.00 8.84
CA MET A 205 -12.46 -15.68 7.72
C MET A 205 -13.04 -16.29 6.44
N GLN A 206 -13.45 -15.42 5.50
CA GLN A 206 -14.03 -15.74 4.21
C GLN A 206 -15.41 -16.43 4.27
N PRO A 207 -16.24 -16.31 3.22
CA PRO A 207 -17.54 -16.95 3.22
C PRO A 207 -17.38 -18.47 3.07
N SER A 208 -18.20 -19.23 3.78
CA SER A 208 -18.23 -20.69 3.74
C SER A 208 -18.91 -21.20 2.46
N SER A 209 -18.36 -20.91 1.29
CA SER A 209 -18.69 -21.64 0.05
C SER A 209 -17.73 -21.29 -1.08
N GLY A 210 -17.05 -22.32 -1.59
CA GLY A 210 -16.23 -22.25 -2.79
C GLY A 210 -17.06 -22.13 -4.06
N SER A 211 -17.69 -20.98 -4.30
CA SER A 211 -18.28 -20.67 -5.60
C SER A 211 -17.37 -19.76 -6.39
N THR A 212 -16.42 -20.37 -7.10
CA THR A 212 -15.81 -19.76 -8.28
C THR A 212 -16.94 -19.36 -9.23
N GLY A 213 -17.28 -18.07 -9.30
CA GLY A 213 -18.19 -17.54 -10.31
C GLY A 213 -19.65 -17.25 -9.90
N SER A 214 -20.01 -17.26 -8.61
CA SER A 214 -21.26 -16.62 -8.14
C SER A 214 -20.92 -15.61 -7.06
N THR A 215 -21.63 -14.48 -7.04
CA THR A 215 -21.40 -13.33 -6.14
C THR A 215 -21.26 -13.82 -4.71
N ALA A 216 -20.02 -13.93 -4.22
CA ALA A 216 -19.77 -14.29 -2.83
C ALA A 216 -20.43 -13.19 -1.98
N SER A 217 -21.52 -13.54 -1.28
CA SER A 217 -22.24 -12.59 -0.44
C SER A 217 -21.42 -12.41 0.83
N TYR A 218 -20.60 -11.36 0.85
CA TYR A 218 -19.92 -10.97 2.07
C TYR A 218 -20.92 -10.26 2.98
N ILE A 219 -20.96 -10.66 4.25
CA ILE A 219 -21.81 -10.03 5.26
C ILE A 219 -21.01 -9.01 6.08
N GLY A 220 -21.68 -8.02 6.65
CA GLY A 220 -21.04 -7.02 7.51
C GLY A 220 -20.20 -7.66 8.61
N GLY A 221 -19.04 -7.09 8.90
CA GLY A 221 -17.98 -7.57 9.80
C GLY A 221 -17.18 -8.77 9.31
N GLN A 222 -17.47 -9.33 8.13
CA GLN A 222 -16.76 -10.51 7.64
C GLN A 222 -15.36 -10.14 7.16
N PHE A 223 -14.36 -10.93 7.54
CA PHE A 223 -13.00 -10.76 7.06
C PHE A 223 -12.80 -11.43 5.70
N GLY A 224 -12.11 -10.72 4.82
CA GLY A 224 -11.60 -11.18 3.54
C GLY A 224 -10.08 -11.04 3.49
N LEU A 225 -9.50 -11.56 2.41
CA LEU A 225 -8.07 -11.44 2.13
C LEU A 225 -7.87 -10.52 0.93
N LEU A 226 -6.84 -9.69 0.98
CA LEU A 226 -6.40 -8.88 -0.15
C LEU A 226 -5.21 -9.53 -0.84
N CYS A 227 -4.98 -9.21 -2.10
CA CYS A 227 -3.70 -9.52 -2.74
C CYS A 227 -2.70 -8.38 -2.47
N PRO A 228 -1.45 -8.70 -2.08
CA PRO A 228 -0.33 -7.76 -2.19
C PRO A 228 -0.21 -7.14 -3.59
N ALA A 229 0.20 -5.88 -3.65
CA ALA A 229 0.31 -5.13 -4.90
C ALA A 229 1.40 -5.68 -5.84
N ASP A 230 2.45 -6.29 -5.27
CA ASP A 230 3.58 -6.90 -5.98
C ASP A 230 3.29 -8.32 -6.52
N ASP A 231 2.24 -8.99 -6.03
CA ASP A 231 1.84 -10.35 -6.43
C ASP A 231 0.38 -10.40 -6.94
N ALA A 232 0.01 -9.40 -7.76
CA ALA A 232 -1.35 -9.21 -8.26
C ALA A 232 -1.90 -10.38 -9.09
N THR A 233 -1.03 -11.26 -9.61
CA THR A 233 -1.44 -12.34 -10.52
C THR A 233 -1.74 -13.65 -9.77
N ASN A 234 -1.09 -13.93 -8.63
CA ASN A 234 -1.25 -15.20 -7.92
C ASN A 234 -0.98 -15.10 -6.43
N CYS A 235 -1.55 -14.10 -5.72
CA CYS A 235 -1.39 -13.94 -4.27
C CYS A 235 -1.62 -15.27 -3.51
N GLY A 236 -0.52 -16.00 -3.31
CA GLY A 236 -0.53 -17.41 -2.95
C GLY A 236 -0.84 -17.54 -1.47
N ALA A 237 -1.44 -18.65 -1.06
CA ALA A 237 -1.77 -18.86 0.36
C ALA A 237 -0.55 -18.66 1.27
N GLN A 238 0.62 -19.09 0.82
CA GLN A 238 1.89 -18.90 1.53
C GLN A 238 2.30 -17.42 1.62
N ALA A 239 2.23 -16.66 0.53
CA ALA A 239 2.54 -15.23 0.52
C ALA A 239 1.60 -14.44 1.43
N VAL A 240 0.30 -14.77 1.44
CA VAL A 240 -0.68 -14.17 2.37
C VAL A 240 -0.29 -14.48 3.82
N GLY A 241 -0.02 -15.75 4.14
CA GLY A 241 0.40 -16.16 5.49
C GLY A 241 1.65 -15.41 5.97
N GLN A 242 2.68 -15.30 5.10
CA GLN A 242 3.91 -14.57 5.39
C GLN A 242 3.67 -13.08 5.63
N ASN A 243 2.90 -12.42 4.76
CA ASN A 243 2.61 -10.99 4.90
C ASN A 243 1.74 -10.69 6.12
N ILE A 244 0.83 -11.60 6.50
CA ILE A 244 0.11 -11.51 7.77
C ILE A 244 1.11 -11.69 8.91
N ALA A 245 1.95 -12.72 8.89
CA ALA A 245 2.92 -13.01 9.95
C ALA A 245 3.96 -11.89 10.15
N SER A 246 4.37 -11.21 9.09
CA SER A 246 5.48 -10.25 9.09
C SER A 246 5.30 -9.07 10.06
N VAL A 247 6.43 -8.50 10.50
CA VAL A 247 6.49 -7.23 11.22
C VAL A 247 6.21 -6.01 10.33
N THR A 248 6.46 -6.12 9.02
CA THR A 248 6.31 -5.00 8.08
C THR A 248 4.95 -4.94 7.40
N GLY A 249 4.20 -6.04 7.40
CA GLY A 249 3.02 -6.19 6.54
C GLY A 249 3.40 -6.15 5.05
N THR A 250 2.42 -5.76 4.23
CA THR A 250 2.53 -5.62 2.77
C THR A 250 1.97 -4.28 2.29
N CYS A 251 2.07 -4.04 0.98
CA CYS A 251 1.36 -2.98 0.29
C CYS A 251 0.21 -3.57 -0.52
N VAL A 252 -0.97 -2.96 -0.45
CA VAL A 252 -2.11 -3.28 -1.32
C VAL A 252 -2.46 -2.08 -2.18
N ARG A 253 -3.12 -2.30 -3.32
CA ARG A 253 -3.64 -1.19 -4.13
C ARG A 253 -4.72 -0.44 -3.37
N GLY A 254 -4.71 0.88 -3.43
CA GLY A 254 -5.69 1.76 -2.78
C GLY A 254 -6.89 2.13 -3.66
N SER A 255 -6.74 2.08 -4.98
CA SER A 255 -7.79 2.51 -5.94
C SER A 255 -8.57 1.35 -6.58
N ASP A 256 -8.02 0.13 -6.53
CA ASP A 256 -8.60 -1.06 -7.17
C ASP A 256 -8.19 -2.32 -6.42
N MET A 257 -8.78 -2.48 -5.24
CA MET A 257 -8.61 -3.66 -4.39
C MET A 257 -9.42 -4.83 -4.92
N ALA A 258 -8.85 -6.02 -4.78
CA ALA A 258 -9.54 -7.27 -5.07
C ALA A 258 -9.45 -8.20 -3.87
N MET A 259 -10.61 -8.70 -3.44
CA MET A 259 -10.70 -9.76 -2.45
C MET A 259 -10.33 -11.10 -3.08
N LYS A 260 -9.47 -11.86 -2.41
CA LYS A 260 -9.05 -13.19 -2.86
C LYS A 260 -9.85 -14.28 -2.16
N ALA A 261 -10.78 -14.93 -2.85
CA ALA A 261 -11.46 -16.11 -2.34
C ALA A 261 -10.61 -17.39 -2.52
N GLY A 262 -10.87 -18.42 -1.69
CA GLY A 262 -10.35 -19.77 -1.88
C GLY A 262 -8.90 -19.98 -1.42
N VAL A 263 -8.39 -19.14 -0.53
CA VAL A 263 -7.07 -19.30 0.08
C VAL A 263 -7.14 -20.35 1.19
N ASN A 264 -6.08 -21.16 1.33
CA ASN A 264 -5.98 -22.09 2.45
C ASN A 264 -5.88 -21.32 3.78
N LEU A 265 -6.95 -21.35 4.58
CA LEU A 265 -7.03 -20.66 5.87
C LEU A 265 -5.98 -21.13 6.89
N GLN A 266 -5.37 -22.31 6.71
CA GLN A 266 -4.25 -22.75 7.57
C GLN A 266 -3.04 -21.81 7.49
N GLN A 267 -2.77 -21.20 6.33
CA GLN A 267 -1.68 -20.24 6.19
C GLN A 267 -1.99 -18.92 6.88
N VAL A 268 -3.26 -18.49 6.80
CA VAL A 268 -3.73 -17.29 7.49
C VAL A 268 -3.69 -17.49 9.01
N ARG A 269 -4.16 -18.65 9.47
CA ARG A 269 -4.07 -19.07 10.88
C ARG A 269 -2.63 -19.07 11.37
N ALA A 270 -1.71 -19.63 10.59
CA ALA A 270 -0.28 -19.59 10.96
C ALA A 270 0.23 -18.15 11.09
N GLY A 271 -0.17 -17.25 10.20
CA GLY A 271 0.26 -15.85 10.26
C GLY A 271 -0.34 -15.05 11.44
N LEU A 272 -1.61 -15.25 11.75
CA LEU A 272 -2.25 -14.64 12.93
C LEU A 272 -1.68 -15.22 14.23
N ASN A 273 -1.55 -16.55 14.30
CA ASN A 273 -1.11 -17.26 15.51
C ASN A 273 0.38 -17.08 15.82
N ALA A 274 1.21 -16.73 14.83
CA ALA A 274 2.61 -16.34 15.05
C ALA A 274 2.75 -15.19 16.07
N ARG A 275 1.74 -14.30 16.17
CA ARG A 275 1.72 -13.19 17.14
C ARG A 275 1.54 -13.65 18.59
N PHE A 276 0.94 -14.83 18.76
CA PHE A 276 0.70 -15.49 20.03
C PHE A 276 1.80 -16.50 20.37
N ASP A 277 2.93 -16.49 19.65
CA ASP A 277 3.98 -17.49 19.82
C ASP A 277 3.47 -18.93 19.64
N TRP A 278 2.45 -19.09 18.78
CA TRP A 278 1.88 -20.38 18.40
C TRP A 278 2.24 -20.70 16.95
N TRP A 279 3.20 -21.61 16.79
CA TRP A 279 3.84 -21.89 15.52
C TRP A 279 3.26 -23.15 14.90
N LEU A 280 2.39 -22.98 13.91
CA LEU A 280 1.81 -24.08 13.14
C LEU A 280 2.81 -24.65 12.11
N PRO A 281 2.61 -25.88 11.60
CA PRO A 281 3.50 -26.48 10.60
C PRO A 281 3.72 -25.62 9.34
N GLN A 282 2.76 -24.76 9.01
CA GLN A 282 2.79 -23.85 7.86
C GLN A 282 3.68 -22.63 8.07
N ALA A 283 4.13 -22.35 9.31
CA ALA A 283 4.92 -21.18 9.68
C ALA A 283 6.39 -21.27 9.24
N SER A 284 6.60 -21.33 7.93
CA SER A 284 7.92 -21.42 7.30
C SER A 284 7.93 -20.78 5.92
N ASP A 285 9.11 -20.32 5.51
CA ASP A 285 9.40 -19.82 4.17
C ASP A 285 10.69 -20.43 3.62
N GLY A 286 11.20 -19.88 2.51
CA GLY A 286 12.44 -20.34 1.89
C GLY A 286 13.69 -20.20 2.77
N ASN A 287 13.62 -19.38 3.83
CA ASN A 287 14.71 -19.17 4.78
C ASN A 287 14.60 -20.07 6.03
N GLY A 288 13.52 -20.84 6.15
CA GLY A 288 13.30 -21.79 7.24
C GLY A 288 12.07 -21.48 8.11
N PRO A 289 12.01 -21.97 9.35
CA PRO A 289 10.93 -21.69 10.28
C PRO A 289 10.81 -20.20 10.61
N TRP A 290 9.61 -19.65 10.65
CA TRP A 290 9.40 -18.23 11.02
C TRP A 290 9.84 -17.90 12.44
N ARG A 291 9.68 -18.85 13.38
CA ARG A 291 10.12 -18.75 14.78
C ARG A 291 11.63 -18.58 14.98
N GLU A 292 12.42 -18.74 13.92
CA GLU A 292 13.87 -18.59 13.90
C GLU A 292 14.30 -17.33 13.13
N GLN A 293 13.36 -16.42 12.83
CA GLN A 293 13.60 -15.25 12.00
C GLN A 293 13.07 -13.97 12.66
N ALA A 294 13.87 -12.93 12.64
CA ALA A 294 13.52 -11.59 13.14
C ALA A 294 12.35 -10.93 12.36
N ALA A 295 12.00 -11.43 11.17
CA ALA A 295 10.89 -10.90 10.38
C ALA A 295 9.51 -11.23 10.95
N TYR A 296 9.40 -12.21 11.86
CA TYR A 296 8.13 -12.76 12.33
C TYR A 296 7.98 -12.73 13.85
N VAL A 297 8.60 -11.76 14.55
CA VAL A 297 8.61 -11.69 16.02
C VAL A 297 7.18 -11.79 16.62
N PRO A 298 6.94 -12.59 17.66
CA PRO A 298 5.65 -12.62 18.38
C PRO A 298 5.44 -11.36 19.22
N ALA A 299 4.25 -11.20 19.82
CA ALA A 299 4.01 -10.14 20.78
C ALA A 299 4.83 -10.33 22.06
N ARG A 300 5.09 -9.23 22.77
CA ARG A 300 5.78 -9.29 24.07
C ARG A 300 4.93 -9.97 25.14
N ASN A 301 3.61 -9.79 25.05
CA ASN A 301 2.63 -10.44 25.91
C ASN A 301 1.71 -11.34 25.04
N VAL A 302 1.82 -12.65 25.25
CA VAL A 302 1.10 -13.71 24.54
C VAL A 302 0.14 -14.47 25.46
N THR A 303 -0.30 -13.84 26.56
CA THR A 303 -1.28 -14.41 27.50
C THR A 303 -2.52 -14.89 26.73
N GLN A 304 -2.80 -16.18 26.83
CA GLN A 304 -3.84 -16.88 26.07
C GLN A 304 -4.33 -18.18 26.75
N ALA A 305 -3.94 -18.47 28.00
CA ALA A 305 -4.31 -19.68 28.76
C ALA A 305 -3.87 -21.00 28.11
N THR A 306 -2.66 -21.03 27.58
CA THR A 306 -2.11 -22.24 26.93
C THR A 306 -0.62 -22.37 27.21
N GLU A 307 -0.11 -23.59 27.12
CA GLU A 307 1.32 -23.90 27.22
C GLU A 307 1.85 -24.65 25.98
N PRO A 308 3.16 -24.57 25.68
CA PRO A 308 3.78 -25.34 24.60
C PRO A 308 3.64 -26.85 24.83
N LYS A 309 3.21 -27.55 23.78
CA LYS A 309 3.15 -29.00 23.78
C LYS A 309 4.55 -29.60 23.61
N GLY A 310 5.14 -30.05 24.70
CA GLY A 310 6.46 -30.67 24.73
C GLY A 310 7.58 -29.63 24.82
N ASN A 311 8.75 -29.92 24.23
CA ASN A 311 9.90 -29.01 24.33
C ASN A 311 9.67 -27.75 23.46
N PRO A 312 9.51 -26.55 24.07
CA PRO A 312 9.23 -25.32 23.32
C PRO A 312 10.36 -24.99 22.35
N LEU A 313 11.62 -25.35 22.65
CA LEU A 313 12.79 -25.09 21.81
C LEU A 313 13.20 -26.29 20.93
N GLY A 314 12.33 -27.29 20.76
CA GLY A 314 12.59 -28.45 19.90
C GLY A 314 12.88 -28.07 18.43
N GLY A 315 13.57 -28.93 17.68
CA GLY A 315 14.09 -28.65 16.32
C GLY A 315 13.08 -28.59 15.16
N GLY A 316 11.78 -28.49 15.42
CA GLY A 316 10.74 -28.43 14.38
C GLY A 316 10.32 -27.01 14.01
N THR A 317 9.70 -26.86 12.83
CA THR A 317 8.99 -25.62 12.43
C THR A 317 7.87 -25.27 13.40
N LYS A 318 7.23 -26.29 13.96
CA LYS A 318 6.10 -26.15 14.88
C LYS A 318 6.51 -25.98 16.34
N CYS A 319 5.68 -25.24 17.05
CA CYS A 319 5.54 -25.23 18.50
C CYS A 319 4.05 -25.12 18.76
N ASP A 320 3.41 -26.28 18.87
CA ASP A 320 1.97 -26.36 19.09
C ASP A 320 1.66 -26.07 20.56
N ARG A 321 0.45 -25.63 20.86
CA ARG A 321 0.03 -25.28 22.23
C ARG A 321 -1.14 -26.14 22.67
N GLN A 322 -1.28 -26.31 23.99
CA GLN A 322 -2.40 -27.01 24.62
C GLN A 322 -2.99 -26.13 25.72
N ASP A 323 -4.29 -26.26 25.95
CA ASP A 323 -5.00 -25.49 26.96
C ASP A 323 -4.50 -25.85 28.36
N LEU A 324 -4.35 -24.83 29.19
CA LEU A 324 -4.07 -24.99 30.62
C LEU A 324 -5.37 -25.21 31.41
N ASP A 325 -5.24 -25.69 32.65
CA ASP A 325 -6.40 -25.83 33.54
C ASP A 325 -7.06 -24.45 33.75
N PRO A 326 -8.37 -24.28 33.50
CA PRO A 326 -9.07 -23.03 33.75
C PRO A 326 -9.01 -22.53 35.20
N ALA A 327 -8.63 -23.38 36.17
CA ALA A 327 -8.36 -22.97 37.55
C ALA A 327 -6.97 -22.32 37.74
N GLU A 328 -6.06 -22.51 36.79
CA GLU A 328 -4.64 -22.11 36.88
C GLU A 328 -4.23 -21.11 35.78
N ALA A 329 -5.04 -20.89 34.74
CA ALA A 329 -4.77 -19.90 33.70
C ALA A 329 -6.05 -19.30 33.12
N ALA A 330 -6.00 -18.01 32.77
CA ALA A 330 -7.11 -17.32 32.14
C ALA A 330 -6.65 -16.50 30.91
N ALA A 331 -7.38 -16.60 29.80
CA ALA A 331 -7.17 -15.76 28.62
C ALA A 331 -7.90 -14.42 28.80
N LEU A 332 -7.53 -13.41 28.00
CA LEU A 332 -8.28 -12.14 27.99
C LEU A 332 -9.77 -12.44 27.69
N PRO A 333 -10.70 -11.95 28.53
CA PRO A 333 -12.09 -12.37 28.47
C PRO A 333 -12.81 -11.81 27.24
N GLN A 334 -13.68 -12.63 26.66
CA GLN A 334 -14.61 -12.19 25.62
C GLN A 334 -15.68 -11.26 26.21
N ASP A 335 -16.38 -10.50 25.36
CA ASP A 335 -17.59 -9.80 25.80
C ASP A 335 -18.60 -10.83 26.32
N ASN A 336 -19.24 -10.52 27.45
CA ASN A 336 -20.19 -11.39 28.15
C ASN A 336 -21.23 -11.92 27.17
N CYS A 337 -21.75 -11.06 26.29
CA CYS A 337 -22.77 -11.46 25.34
C CYS A 337 -22.26 -12.41 24.24
N ILE A 338 -20.97 -12.32 23.86
CA ILE A 338 -20.33 -13.26 22.93
C ILE A 338 -20.08 -14.60 23.62
N ALA A 339 -19.60 -14.57 24.87
CA ALA A 339 -19.35 -15.77 25.67
C ALA A 339 -20.65 -16.54 25.97
N ASP A 340 -21.73 -15.82 26.30
CA ASP A 340 -23.06 -16.37 26.61
C ASP A 340 -23.85 -16.75 25.34
N GLY A 341 -23.33 -16.42 24.14
CA GLY A 341 -24.01 -16.68 22.87
C GLY A 341 -25.27 -15.84 22.63
N THR A 342 -25.43 -14.73 23.35
CA THR A 342 -26.53 -13.78 23.17
C THR A 342 -26.24 -12.75 22.08
N CYS A 343 -24.96 -12.52 21.78
CA CYS A 343 -24.47 -11.82 20.59
C CYS A 343 -23.88 -12.82 19.61
N GLU A 344 -24.20 -12.71 18.31
CA GLU A 344 -23.64 -13.63 17.31
C GLU A 344 -22.17 -13.31 16.98
N ARG A 345 -21.89 -12.04 16.62
CA ARG A 345 -20.63 -11.62 16.00
C ARG A 345 -20.03 -10.32 16.51
N PHE A 346 -20.86 -9.44 17.05
CA PHE A 346 -20.43 -8.14 17.55
C PHE A 346 -20.84 -8.05 19.01
N GLY A 347 -19.86 -7.83 19.88
CA GLY A 347 -20.07 -7.62 21.29
C GLY A 347 -20.30 -6.15 21.63
N ASP A 348 -20.46 -5.88 22.92
CA ASP A 348 -20.82 -4.59 23.50
C ASP A 348 -19.71 -3.98 24.36
N GLY A 349 -18.51 -4.58 24.34
CA GLY A 349 -17.36 -4.17 25.14
C GLY A 349 -17.48 -4.51 26.63
N ASN A 350 -18.56 -5.17 27.06
CA ASN A 350 -18.75 -5.57 28.44
C ASN A 350 -18.24 -6.99 28.66
N PHE A 351 -17.06 -7.11 29.27
CA PHE A 351 -16.45 -8.40 29.63
C PHE A 351 -16.35 -8.61 31.15
N SER A 352 -17.24 -7.95 31.92
CA SER A 352 -17.18 -7.94 33.38
C SER A 352 -17.28 -9.33 34.03
N SER A 353 -17.92 -10.30 33.38
CA SER A 353 -18.06 -11.65 33.94
C SER A 353 -16.72 -12.39 33.93
N GLY A 354 -16.04 -12.40 32.78
CA GLY A 354 -14.72 -13.02 32.64
C GLY A 354 -13.57 -12.19 33.24
N TRP A 355 -13.77 -10.89 33.44
CA TRP A 355 -12.76 -10.02 34.04
C TRP A 355 -12.36 -10.45 35.46
N SER A 356 -13.34 -10.78 36.30
CA SER A 356 -13.08 -11.23 37.67
C SER A 356 -12.21 -12.48 37.69
N ASP A 357 -12.50 -13.45 36.82
CA ASP A 357 -11.73 -14.69 36.73
C ASP A 357 -10.30 -14.43 36.24
N TYR A 358 -10.15 -13.58 35.23
CA TYR A 358 -8.84 -13.17 34.72
C TYR A 358 -7.95 -12.57 35.83
N VAL A 359 -8.48 -11.62 36.60
CA VAL A 359 -7.73 -10.98 37.69
C VAL A 359 -7.48 -11.94 38.84
N ASN A 360 -8.45 -12.79 39.19
CA ASN A 360 -8.30 -13.77 40.27
C ASN A 360 -7.22 -14.82 39.96
N ILE A 361 -7.18 -15.30 38.72
CA ILE A 361 -6.27 -16.36 38.30
C ILE A 361 -4.89 -15.80 38.00
N ASN A 362 -4.79 -14.76 37.16
CA ASN A 362 -3.50 -14.29 36.66
C ASN A 362 -2.85 -13.23 37.56
N HIS A 363 -3.64 -12.46 38.34
CA HIS A 363 -3.17 -11.31 39.11
C HIS A 363 -3.50 -11.40 40.61
N GLY A 364 -3.82 -12.59 41.10
CA GLY A 364 -4.05 -12.85 42.52
C GLY A 364 -5.22 -12.08 43.13
N GLY A 365 -6.19 -11.66 42.32
CA GLY A 365 -7.35 -10.87 42.75
C GLY A 365 -7.04 -9.38 42.92
N SER A 366 -5.86 -8.90 42.48
CA SER A 366 -5.46 -7.51 42.56
C SER A 366 -5.41 -6.84 41.19
N GLU A 367 -6.11 -5.72 41.04
CA GLU A 367 -5.99 -4.85 39.87
C GLU A 367 -4.88 -3.79 40.02
N SER A 368 -3.98 -3.93 40.99
CA SER A 368 -2.95 -2.92 41.27
C SER A 368 -2.04 -2.61 40.08
N PHE A 369 -1.93 -3.53 39.11
CA PHE A 369 -1.18 -3.28 37.88
C PHE A 369 -1.80 -2.20 36.98
N LEU A 370 -3.09 -1.91 37.15
CA LEU A 370 -3.83 -0.88 36.43
C LEU A 370 -3.80 0.49 37.11
N ASP A 371 -3.51 0.54 38.42
CA ASP A 371 -3.60 1.76 39.23
C ASP A 371 -2.83 2.96 38.67
N PRO A 372 -1.60 2.82 38.11
CA PRO A 372 -0.87 3.94 37.51
C PRO A 372 -1.60 4.59 36.31
N TYR A 373 -2.52 3.86 35.69
CA TYR A 373 -3.16 4.24 34.44
C TYR A 373 -4.65 4.58 34.60
N ARG A 374 -5.22 4.41 35.80
CA ARG A 374 -6.61 4.80 36.07
C ARG A 374 -6.81 6.28 35.77
N GLY A 375 -7.85 6.59 34.99
CA GLY A 375 -8.14 7.94 34.50
C GLY A 375 -7.41 8.32 33.20
N GLN A 376 -6.51 7.47 32.70
CA GLN A 376 -5.92 7.58 31.35
C GLN A 376 -6.57 6.60 30.36
N PHE A 377 -7.46 5.73 30.83
CA PHE A 377 -8.27 4.86 29.98
C PHE A 377 -9.15 5.66 29.03
N ARG A 378 -9.39 5.08 27.87
CA ARG A 378 -10.28 5.62 26.85
C ARG A 378 -11.67 5.82 27.44
N ASN A 379 -12.34 6.88 27.01
CA ASN A 379 -13.63 7.33 27.56
C ASN A 379 -13.59 7.84 29.02
N GLY A 380 -12.41 7.95 29.63
CA GLY A 380 -12.26 8.45 31.00
C GLY A 380 -12.94 7.56 32.05
N THR A 381 -13.19 6.30 31.71
CA THR A 381 -13.84 5.31 32.58
C THR A 381 -12.84 4.74 33.60
N SER A 382 -13.38 4.13 34.67
CA SER A 382 -12.57 3.35 35.61
C SER A 382 -12.25 1.94 35.11
N SER A 383 -12.97 1.47 34.09
CA SER A 383 -12.82 0.16 33.47
C SER A 383 -11.97 0.27 32.20
N PRO A 384 -10.93 -0.57 32.04
CA PRO A 384 -10.10 -0.61 30.85
C PRO A 384 -10.77 -1.38 29.70
N THR A 385 -10.27 -1.25 28.47
CA THR A 385 -10.48 -2.24 27.39
C THR A 385 -9.47 -3.38 27.47
N ARG A 386 -9.61 -4.48 26.70
CA ARG A 386 -8.62 -5.57 26.73
C ARG A 386 -7.27 -5.13 26.18
N PHE A 387 -7.25 -4.24 25.18
CA PHE A 387 -6.00 -3.67 24.70
C PHE A 387 -5.31 -2.86 25.80
N GLU A 388 -6.06 -2.09 26.59
CA GLU A 388 -5.51 -1.34 27.72
C GLU A 388 -4.98 -2.25 28.82
N VAL A 389 -5.66 -3.36 29.12
CA VAL A 389 -5.12 -4.41 30.03
C VAL A 389 -3.79 -4.93 29.50
N TYR A 390 -3.75 -5.36 28.23
CA TYR A 390 -2.53 -5.85 27.58
C TYR A 390 -1.39 -4.82 27.61
N ARG A 391 -1.68 -3.53 27.40
CA ARG A 391 -0.71 -2.44 27.46
C ARG A 391 -0.24 -2.18 28.89
N ALA A 392 -1.14 -2.18 29.86
CA ALA A 392 -0.80 -1.99 31.27
C ALA A 392 0.11 -3.12 31.79
N GLU A 393 -0.15 -4.36 31.40
CA GLU A 393 0.72 -5.50 31.74
C GLU A 393 2.13 -5.35 31.17
N ILE A 394 2.26 -4.82 29.94
CA ILE A 394 3.56 -4.56 29.33
C ILE A 394 4.28 -3.38 30.01
N GLU A 395 3.60 -2.24 30.14
CA GLU A 395 4.19 -0.98 30.61
C GLU A 395 4.50 -1.00 32.11
N ASN A 396 3.73 -1.76 32.90
CA ASN A 396 3.95 -1.92 34.33
C ASN A 396 4.76 -3.18 34.68
N THR A 397 5.32 -3.87 33.67
CA THR A 397 6.09 -5.12 33.86
C THR A 397 5.29 -6.17 34.66
N ALA A 398 3.99 -6.23 34.41
CA ALA A 398 3.02 -7.12 35.06
C ALA A 398 2.49 -8.19 34.10
N ILE A 399 3.26 -8.53 33.06
CA ILE A 399 2.96 -9.70 32.23
C ILE A 399 2.85 -10.93 33.14
N VAL A 400 1.83 -11.75 32.91
CA VAL A 400 1.57 -12.95 33.70
C VAL A 400 2.80 -13.87 33.66
N GLN A 401 3.19 -14.40 34.82
CA GLN A 401 4.34 -15.28 34.97
C GLN A 401 3.94 -16.52 35.78
N PRO A 402 4.50 -17.70 35.45
CA PRO A 402 4.17 -18.92 36.15
C PRO A 402 4.60 -18.83 37.62
N GLY A 403 3.78 -19.36 38.52
CA GLY A 403 4.02 -19.36 39.96
C GLY A 403 3.48 -18.15 40.71
N GLN A 404 2.87 -17.15 40.04
CA GLN A 404 2.15 -16.08 40.72
C GLN A 404 0.96 -16.66 41.51
N THR A 405 0.69 -16.11 42.69
CA THR A 405 -0.41 -16.58 43.56
C THR A 405 -1.76 -16.21 42.97
N THR A 406 -2.69 -17.18 42.89
CA THR A 406 -4.09 -16.93 42.53
C THR A 406 -4.89 -16.50 43.76
N ALA A 407 -6.02 -15.81 43.57
CA ALA A 407 -6.90 -15.39 44.67
C ALA A 407 -7.41 -16.56 45.53
N GLY A 408 -7.54 -17.75 44.92
CA GLY A 408 -7.95 -19.00 45.58
C GLY A 408 -6.86 -19.69 46.41
N GLY A 409 -5.64 -19.14 46.46
CA GLY A 409 -4.51 -19.71 47.20
C GLY A 409 -3.69 -20.76 46.44
N GLY A 410 -3.93 -20.91 45.13
CA GLY A 410 -3.11 -21.70 44.21
C GLY A 410 -2.02 -20.86 43.53
N THR A 411 -1.44 -21.38 42.45
CA THR A 411 -0.52 -20.64 41.60
C THR A 411 -0.94 -20.74 40.14
N THR A 412 -0.80 -19.65 39.39
CA THR A 412 -0.99 -19.70 37.94
C THR A 412 0.13 -20.46 37.25
N THR A 413 -0.20 -21.23 36.23
CA THR A 413 0.75 -21.90 35.33
C THR A 413 0.93 -21.15 34.01
N GLU A 414 0.18 -20.08 33.79
CA GLU A 414 0.28 -19.24 32.60
C GLU A 414 1.63 -18.53 32.54
N ASP A 415 2.25 -18.54 31.36
CA ASP A 415 3.39 -17.71 31.03
C ASP A 415 3.02 -16.80 29.86
N GLY A 416 2.82 -15.52 30.18
CA GLY A 416 2.49 -14.49 29.21
C GLY A 416 3.69 -14.08 28.35
N ALA A 417 4.91 -14.55 28.63
CA ALA A 417 6.07 -14.31 27.78
C ALA A 417 6.18 -15.36 26.64
N PRO A 418 6.68 -15.01 25.45
CA PRO A 418 6.97 -15.99 24.40
C PRO A 418 8.00 -17.04 24.86
N GLN A 419 7.71 -18.30 24.55
CA GLN A 419 8.51 -19.47 24.95
C GLN A 419 9.07 -20.25 23.75
N CYS A 420 8.39 -20.20 22.60
CA CYS A 420 8.68 -20.99 21.41
C CYS A 420 9.55 -20.25 20.38
N PHE A 421 9.59 -18.92 20.42
CA PHE A 421 10.45 -18.09 19.57
C PHE A 421 11.93 -18.33 19.89
N LYS A 422 12.73 -18.55 18.85
CA LYS A 422 14.13 -18.99 18.97
C LYS A 422 15.13 -17.95 18.52
N ASP A 423 14.69 -16.97 17.74
CA ASP A 423 15.59 -15.94 17.27
C ASP A 423 16.05 -15.06 18.44
N THR A 424 17.30 -14.59 18.36
CA THR A 424 17.93 -13.80 19.42
C THR A 424 17.51 -12.33 19.42
N THR A 425 16.66 -11.91 18.47
CA THR A 425 16.09 -10.56 18.47
C THR A 425 15.33 -10.34 19.76
N ALA A 426 15.71 -9.31 20.50
CA ALA A 426 15.00 -8.92 21.70
C ALA A 426 13.53 -8.66 21.37
N LEU A 427 12.62 -9.27 22.14
CA LEU A 427 11.21 -8.92 22.13
C LEU A 427 11.11 -7.49 22.63
N SER A 428 11.15 -6.53 21.70
CA SER A 428 11.15 -5.12 22.05
C SER A 428 9.83 -4.78 22.70
N THR A 429 9.87 -4.27 23.94
CA THR A 429 8.78 -3.46 24.46
C THR A 429 8.50 -2.39 23.41
N PRO A 430 7.25 -2.22 22.95
CA PRO A 430 6.95 -1.18 21.99
C PRO A 430 7.46 0.15 22.53
N ASP A 431 8.27 0.85 21.72
CA ASP A 431 9.00 2.06 22.11
C ASP A 431 8.07 3.29 22.08
N TYR A 432 6.92 3.15 22.74
CA TYR A 432 5.96 4.21 23.01
C TYR A 432 5.15 3.86 24.27
N THR A 433 4.73 4.91 24.99
CA THR A 433 3.82 4.82 26.13
C THR A 433 2.40 5.07 25.65
N TYR A 434 1.50 4.10 25.89
CA TYR A 434 0.11 4.21 25.49
C TYR A 434 -0.66 5.21 26.37
N PHE A 435 -0.42 5.19 27.69
CA PHE A 435 -1.21 5.98 28.63
C PHE A 435 -0.80 7.47 28.71
N ASP A 436 0.41 7.84 28.29
CA ASP A 436 0.92 9.22 28.34
C ASP A 436 0.32 10.13 27.24
N GLY A 437 -0.98 10.40 27.33
CA GLY A 437 -1.70 11.35 26.49
C GLY A 437 -2.01 10.86 25.06
N ALA A 438 -2.01 9.55 24.81
CA ALA A 438 -2.25 8.99 23.48
C ALA A 438 -3.61 8.26 23.33
N PRO A 439 -4.72 8.96 23.09
CA PRO A 439 -5.92 8.35 22.51
C PRO A 439 -5.89 8.35 20.97
N LYS A 440 -4.76 8.68 20.34
CA LYS A 440 -4.63 8.69 18.88
C LYS A 440 -4.33 7.27 18.40
N ASN A 441 -5.28 6.73 17.66
CA ASN A 441 -5.09 5.57 16.81
C ASN A 441 -4.07 5.90 15.70
N ASP A 442 -2.80 6.00 16.08
CA ASP A 442 -1.69 6.39 15.21
C ASP A 442 -0.79 5.21 14.84
N LEU A 443 0.21 5.44 13.99
CA LEU A 443 1.10 4.37 13.52
C LEU A 443 1.97 3.75 14.63
N ARG A 444 2.08 4.35 15.82
CA ARG A 444 2.82 3.74 16.93
C ARG A 444 2.14 2.46 17.40
N LEU A 445 0.82 2.34 17.27
CA LEU A 445 0.09 1.11 17.59
C LEU A 445 0.57 -0.10 16.77
N LEU A 446 1.12 0.12 15.57
CA LEU A 446 1.68 -0.96 14.74
C LEU A 446 2.93 -1.61 15.35
N ARG A 447 3.52 -1.00 16.38
CA ARG A 447 4.63 -1.57 17.15
C ARG A 447 4.13 -2.68 18.07
N ASP A 448 2.83 -2.76 18.34
CA ASP A 448 2.21 -3.90 18.99
C ASP A 448 1.87 -4.99 17.99
N ARG A 449 2.49 -6.16 18.16
CA ARG A 449 2.35 -7.27 17.22
C ARG A 449 0.94 -7.83 17.14
N ARG A 450 0.14 -7.68 18.20
CA ARG A 450 -1.29 -8.08 18.23
C ARG A 450 -2.22 -7.01 17.66
N VAL A 451 -1.73 -5.81 17.33
CA VAL A 451 -2.53 -4.78 16.66
C VAL A 451 -2.37 -4.91 15.15
N LEU A 452 -3.49 -4.88 14.43
CA LEU A 452 -3.55 -4.95 12.99
C LEU A 452 -4.33 -3.75 12.44
N PRO A 453 -3.79 -3.01 11.46
CA PRO A 453 -4.59 -2.16 10.61
C PRO A 453 -5.38 -3.03 9.65
N VAL A 454 -6.69 -2.81 9.56
CA VAL A 454 -7.58 -3.58 8.68
C VAL A 454 -8.33 -2.59 7.79
N VAL A 455 -8.26 -2.81 6.49
CA VAL A 455 -9.05 -2.05 5.53
C VAL A 455 -10.52 -2.39 5.73
N VAL A 456 -11.38 -1.38 5.79
CA VAL A 456 -12.84 -1.54 5.80
C VAL A 456 -13.37 -1.27 4.41
N ALA A 457 -14.23 -2.15 3.91
CA ALA A 457 -14.92 -2.00 2.63
C ALA A 457 -16.44 -1.97 2.83
N ASP A 458 -17.14 -1.08 2.16
CA ASP A 458 -18.60 -1.05 2.17
C ASP A 458 -19.18 -2.13 1.23
N CYS A 459 -19.20 -3.37 1.71
CA CYS A 459 -19.73 -4.51 0.97
C CYS A 459 -21.25 -4.46 0.77
N GLY A 460 -21.96 -3.56 1.46
CA GLY A 460 -23.40 -3.34 1.33
C GLY A 460 -23.77 -2.28 0.28
N ALA A 461 -22.79 -1.53 -0.22
CA ALA A 461 -23.02 -0.47 -1.19
C ALA A 461 -23.55 -1.02 -2.53
N ALA A 462 -24.47 -0.26 -3.14
CA ALA A 462 -24.95 -0.56 -4.48
C ALA A 462 -23.78 -0.49 -5.48
N GLY A 463 -23.46 -1.61 -6.12
CA GLY A 463 -22.35 -1.70 -7.08
C GLY A 463 -21.02 -2.17 -6.50
N PHE A 464 -20.97 -2.60 -5.23
CA PHE A 464 -19.78 -3.27 -4.68
C PHE A 464 -19.40 -4.50 -5.52
N ASP A 465 -18.18 -4.51 -6.05
CA ASP A 465 -17.58 -5.68 -6.70
C ASP A 465 -16.39 -6.16 -5.84
N PRO A 466 -16.43 -7.40 -5.28
CA PRO A 466 -15.29 -7.93 -4.53
C PRO A 466 -14.02 -8.09 -5.37
N LYS A 467 -14.09 -7.95 -6.70
CA LYS A 467 -12.93 -7.96 -7.60
C LYS A 467 -12.34 -6.57 -7.87
N SER A 468 -13.07 -5.50 -7.55
CA SER A 468 -12.67 -4.12 -7.79
C SER A 468 -13.46 -3.18 -6.87
N PHE A 469 -12.80 -2.69 -5.81
CA PHE A 469 -13.38 -1.73 -4.88
C PHE A 469 -12.32 -0.80 -4.29
N THR A 470 -12.77 0.31 -3.73
CA THR A 470 -11.96 1.24 -2.95
C THR A 470 -12.22 1.07 -1.45
N PRO A 471 -11.22 1.31 -0.59
CA PRO A 471 -11.41 1.25 0.86
C PRO A 471 -12.33 2.39 1.32
N ASP A 472 -13.21 2.10 2.28
CA ASP A 472 -14.05 3.09 2.98
C ASP A 472 -13.26 3.74 4.12
N ASP A 473 -12.56 2.93 4.92
CA ASP A 473 -11.74 3.38 6.05
C ASP A 473 -10.63 2.37 6.38
N ILE A 474 -9.75 2.72 7.32
CA ILE A 474 -8.80 1.80 7.96
C ILE A 474 -9.06 1.86 9.47
N ILE A 475 -9.34 0.70 10.07
CA ILE A 475 -9.48 0.59 11.53
C ILE A 475 -8.28 -0.15 12.11
N PHE A 476 -7.94 0.15 13.37
CA PHE A 476 -7.06 -0.70 14.14
C PHE A 476 -7.88 -1.71 14.93
N VAL A 477 -7.44 -2.95 14.93
CA VAL A 477 -8.02 -4.02 15.74
C VAL A 477 -6.93 -4.69 16.56
N PHE A 478 -7.26 -5.12 17.77
CA PHE A 478 -6.38 -5.89 18.64
C PHE A 478 -6.81 -7.35 18.67
N LEU A 479 -5.94 -8.27 18.28
CA LEU A 479 -6.20 -9.71 18.37
C LEU A 479 -6.30 -10.11 19.85
N THR A 480 -7.44 -10.64 20.30
CA THR A 480 -7.67 -11.02 21.70
C THR A 480 -7.25 -12.48 21.97
N GLU A 481 -7.33 -13.34 20.97
CA GLU A 481 -7.03 -14.77 21.05
C GLU A 481 -6.48 -15.29 19.71
N PRO A 482 -5.75 -16.42 19.71
CA PRO A 482 -5.33 -17.08 18.48
C PRO A 482 -6.54 -17.53 17.64
N MET A 483 -6.35 -17.56 16.32
CA MET A 483 -7.36 -18.06 15.38
C MET A 483 -7.55 -19.58 15.55
N GLY A 484 -8.81 -19.99 15.66
CA GLY A 484 -9.23 -21.38 15.81
C GLY A 484 -8.90 -22.27 14.61
N ASP A 485 -8.95 -23.59 14.81
CA ASP A 485 -8.74 -24.61 13.76
C ASP A 485 -9.84 -24.54 12.68
N PRO A 486 -9.54 -24.75 11.38
CA PRO A 486 -10.26 -24.09 10.30
C PRO A 486 -11.56 -24.76 9.84
N ALA A 487 -12.15 -25.66 10.63
CA ALA A 487 -13.52 -26.09 10.36
C ALA A 487 -14.55 -24.94 10.49
N GLY A 488 -14.13 -23.76 10.95
CA GLY A 488 -14.89 -22.52 10.90
C GLY A 488 -14.05 -21.30 11.29
N SER A 489 -12.80 -21.20 10.84
CA SER A 489 -11.77 -20.30 11.39
C SER A 489 -12.28 -18.91 11.75
N THR A 490 -12.53 -18.71 13.04
CA THR A 490 -12.97 -17.46 13.62
C THR A 490 -11.76 -16.65 14.05
N ILE A 491 -11.84 -15.36 13.79
CA ILE A 491 -10.96 -14.36 14.37
C ILE A 491 -11.76 -13.61 15.44
N HIS A 492 -11.16 -13.42 16.60
CA HIS A 492 -11.71 -12.55 17.62
C HIS A 492 -10.76 -11.39 17.84
N VAL A 493 -11.32 -10.19 17.72
CA VAL A 493 -10.59 -8.95 17.86
C VAL A 493 -11.37 -7.97 18.70
N GLU A 494 -10.68 -7.06 19.36
CA GLU A 494 -11.25 -5.84 19.90
C GLU A 494 -11.08 -4.72 18.87
N SER A 495 -12.15 -3.97 18.59
CA SER A 495 -12.02 -2.74 17.82
C SER A 495 -11.25 -1.70 18.64
N LEU A 496 -10.21 -1.12 18.06
CA LEU A 496 -9.60 0.10 18.59
C LEU A 496 -10.20 1.34 17.90
N GLY A 497 -11.07 1.17 16.90
CA GLY A 497 -11.67 2.26 16.13
C GLY A 497 -10.82 2.73 14.94
N PRO A 498 -11.24 3.81 14.26
CA PRO A 498 -10.62 4.29 13.02
C PRO A 498 -9.21 4.80 13.24
N ALA A 499 -8.32 4.55 12.28
CA ALA A 499 -6.99 5.14 12.24
C ALA A 499 -7.11 6.68 12.13
N ASP A 500 -6.21 7.40 12.78
CA ASP A 500 -6.22 8.85 12.67
C ASP A 500 -5.85 9.31 11.24
N GLY A 501 -6.33 10.49 10.83
CA GLY A 501 -6.12 10.97 9.47
C GLY A 501 -4.65 11.17 9.06
N ASN A 502 -3.73 11.41 10.00
CA ASN A 502 -2.29 11.46 9.71
C ASN A 502 -1.71 10.05 9.54
N ALA A 503 -2.16 9.08 10.34
CA ALA A 503 -1.79 7.67 10.19
C ALA A 503 -2.21 7.14 8.82
N ILE A 504 -3.45 7.41 8.39
CA ILE A 504 -3.95 7.07 7.05
C ILE A 504 -3.04 7.69 5.99
N LYS A 505 -2.78 9.00 6.03
CA LYS A 505 -1.88 9.68 5.08
C LYS A 505 -0.48 9.06 5.05
N GLN A 506 0.04 8.63 6.19
CA GLN A 506 1.37 8.00 6.28
C GLN A 506 1.38 6.53 5.84
N MET A 507 0.23 5.85 5.78
CA MET A 507 0.11 4.51 5.17
C MET A 507 -0.04 4.58 3.64
N HIS A 508 -0.64 5.65 3.13
CA HIS A 508 -0.76 5.88 1.69
C HIS A 508 0.60 6.21 1.04
N ARG A 509 0.86 5.61 -0.11
CA ARG A 509 2.02 5.86 -0.97
C ARG A 509 1.54 6.03 -2.40
N ASP A 510 1.87 7.15 -3.02
CA ASP A 510 1.57 7.37 -4.43
C ASP A 510 2.68 6.81 -5.30
N VAL A 511 2.34 5.88 -6.18
CA VAL A 511 3.26 5.38 -7.20
C VAL A 511 2.87 6.04 -8.51
N VAL A 512 3.65 7.04 -8.90
CA VAL A 512 3.43 7.76 -10.14
C VAL A 512 4.41 7.30 -11.19
N GLN A 513 3.88 6.85 -12.32
CA GLN A 513 4.67 6.25 -13.38
C GLN A 513 4.26 6.78 -14.76
N ILE A 514 5.24 6.86 -15.66
CA ILE A 514 5.04 7.17 -17.07
C ILE A 514 4.79 5.86 -17.82
N TYR A 515 3.73 5.82 -18.60
CA TYR A 515 3.44 4.74 -19.54
C TYR A 515 3.99 5.13 -20.89
N ARG A 516 4.94 4.33 -21.39
CA ARG A 516 5.49 4.54 -22.72
C ARG A 516 4.49 4.05 -23.75
N ARG A 517 4.45 4.76 -24.86
CA ARG A 517 3.70 4.41 -26.05
C ARG A 517 4.63 4.36 -27.24
#